data_AF-A0A835MBH7-F1
#
_entry.id   AF-A0A835MBH7-F1
#
_cell.length_a   1.000
_cell.length_b   1.000
_cell.length_c   1.000
_cell.angle_alpha   90.00
_cell.angle_beta   90.00
_cell.angle_gamma   90.00
#
_symmetry.space_group_name_H-M   'P 1'
#
loop_
_entity.id
_entity.type
_entity.pdbx_description
1 polymer ?
#
loop_
_entity_poly.entity_id
_entity_poly.type
_entity_poly.pdbx_seq_one_letter_code
_entity_poly.pdbx_strand_id
1 'polypeptide(L)'
;MEGLLIERSLISKTKRKLLILDVNGLLLHIGNKFDLPSDCIADKFISGKAILKRSSCVDFLKFCFQRFNVGVWSSKTKQNLNDVLNIAMGDMKSQLLFCWDQSHCSTTGFYTVENNAKPLMLKELVKLWDKDDPNLPWEKREYNESNSLLVDDSLYKALLNPAHTTIFPTLYDFHNKNDNSLGHGGDIRMYLEGLATSENVQKYIQQHPFGQPAITESHPCWQHYLSVINSHLQAPSEELKKKVNTLEQDLLLCKEENVKFKEELREKANTLEQELLLCKEGNGKLKNKVNTLKQELLLYKEENEKFKEELKKKDQQEGDKEEVQSQTDKAVYHHHVPNEYAEMVFNEDAEMVFNEDAEMVQNEFAEMVPNESPDFGGPSFSIGIPLSPIPKEKEK
;
A
#
# COMPACT_ATOMS: atom_id res chain seq x y z
N MET A 1 -24.75 9.28 28.16
CA MET A 1 -24.14 8.11 28.86
C MET A 1 -23.68 7.03 27.89
N GLU A 2 -24.32 6.82 26.74
CA GLU A 2 -24.00 5.70 25.83
C GLU A 2 -22.53 5.64 25.37
N GLY A 3 -21.89 6.75 25.00
CA GLY A 3 -20.48 6.74 24.58
C GLY A 3 -19.55 6.06 25.60
N LEU A 4 -19.73 6.36 26.88
CA LEU A 4 -18.95 5.79 27.99
C LEU A 4 -19.33 4.32 28.29
N LEU A 5 -20.51 3.86 27.85
CA LEU A 5 -20.91 2.45 27.88
C LEU A 5 -20.37 1.67 26.68
N ILE A 6 -20.34 2.28 25.48
CA ILE A 6 -19.75 1.72 24.26
C ILE A 6 -18.24 1.55 24.43
N GLU A 7 -17.55 2.60 24.91
CA GLU A 7 -16.13 2.60 25.22
C GLU A 7 -15.77 1.54 26.27
N ARG A 8 -16.53 1.46 27.39
CA ARG A 8 -16.37 0.39 28.38
C ARG A 8 -16.69 -1.00 27.81
N SER A 9 -17.65 -1.12 26.90
CA SER A 9 -17.98 -2.39 26.23
C SER A 9 -16.81 -2.88 25.37
N LEU A 10 -16.23 -2.00 24.56
CA LEU A 10 -15.04 -2.27 23.74
C LEU A 10 -13.82 -2.62 24.61
N ILE A 11 -13.51 -1.81 25.63
CA ILE A 11 -12.42 -2.07 26.59
C ILE A 11 -12.67 -3.38 27.38
N SER A 12 -13.92 -3.79 27.59
CA SER A 12 -14.26 -5.08 28.21
C SER A 12 -14.16 -6.28 27.26
N LYS A 13 -14.10 -6.04 25.94
CA LYS A 13 -13.84 -7.06 24.92
C LYS A 13 -12.34 -7.24 24.69
N THR A 14 -11.57 -6.17 24.49
CA THR A 14 -10.10 -6.26 24.25
C THR A 14 -9.32 -6.87 25.41
N LYS A 15 -9.89 -6.90 26.63
CA LYS A 15 -9.33 -7.62 27.79
C LYS A 15 -9.67 -9.13 27.87
N ARG A 16 -10.48 -9.67 26.95
CA ARG A 16 -10.80 -11.11 26.94
C ARG A 16 -9.75 -11.88 26.15
N LYS A 17 -9.41 -13.08 26.63
CA LYS A 17 -8.55 -14.03 25.92
C LYS A 17 -9.21 -14.46 24.60
N LEU A 18 -8.39 -14.67 23.57
CA LEU A 18 -8.83 -15.24 22.29
C LEU A 18 -8.88 -16.76 22.40
N LEU A 19 -10.04 -17.33 22.08
CA LEU A 19 -10.28 -18.77 22.03
C LEU A 19 -10.58 -19.17 20.59
N ILE A 20 -9.63 -19.89 19.98
CA ILE A 20 -9.75 -20.40 18.61
C ILE A 20 -10.17 -21.87 18.69
N LEU A 21 -11.30 -22.20 18.08
CA LEU A 21 -11.86 -23.56 18.06
C LEU A 21 -11.72 -24.18 16.66
N ASP A 22 -11.24 -25.43 16.56
CA ASP A 22 -11.64 -26.29 15.44
C ASP A 22 -13.08 -26.80 15.65
N VAL A 23 -13.68 -27.31 14.58
CA VAL A 23 -15.08 -27.71 14.53
C VAL A 23 -15.19 -29.24 14.47
N ASN A 24 -14.45 -29.87 13.57
CA ASN A 24 -14.40 -31.33 13.46
C ASN A 24 -13.53 -31.91 14.58
N GLY A 25 -13.99 -32.98 15.22
CA GLY A 25 -13.28 -33.65 16.29
C GLY A 25 -13.41 -32.97 17.66
N LEU A 26 -13.68 -31.65 17.69
CA LEU A 26 -13.92 -30.90 18.91
C LEU A 26 -15.42 -30.69 19.20
N LEU A 27 -16.13 -29.99 18.31
CA LEU A 27 -17.54 -29.58 18.50
C LEU A 27 -18.54 -30.57 17.88
N LEU A 28 -18.11 -31.33 16.88
CA LEU A 28 -18.91 -32.32 16.15
C LEU A 28 -18.02 -33.31 15.38
N HIS A 29 -18.62 -34.41 14.91
CA HIS A 29 -18.00 -35.42 14.06
C HIS A 29 -18.54 -35.35 12.63
N ILE A 30 -17.69 -35.62 11.63
CA ILE A 30 -18.06 -35.64 10.19
C ILE A 30 -17.51 -36.90 9.51
N GLY A 31 -18.32 -37.96 9.48
CA GLY A 31 -17.98 -39.28 8.89
C GLY A 31 -18.68 -39.53 7.54
N ASN A 32 -18.41 -40.65 6.87
CA ASN A 32 -19.29 -41.07 5.76
C ASN A 32 -20.59 -41.63 6.35
N LYS A 33 -21.72 -41.45 5.65
CA LYS A 33 -23.00 -42.05 6.05
C LYS A 33 -22.98 -43.59 6.18
N PHE A 34 -21.98 -44.25 5.59
CA PHE A 34 -21.81 -45.71 5.60
C PHE A 34 -20.98 -46.20 6.81
N ASP A 35 -20.28 -45.30 7.51
CA ASP A 35 -19.44 -45.63 8.67
C ASP A 35 -20.26 -45.58 9.98
N LEU A 36 -21.53 -45.17 9.90
CA LEU A 36 -22.42 -45.04 11.06
C LEU A 36 -23.06 -46.38 11.44
N PRO A 37 -23.03 -46.77 12.73
CA PRO A 37 -23.87 -47.84 13.26
C PRO A 37 -25.36 -47.61 13.00
N SER A 38 -26.13 -48.69 12.85
CA SER A 38 -27.56 -48.65 12.52
C SER A 38 -28.45 -47.95 13.56
N ASP A 39 -27.98 -47.84 14.81
CA ASP A 39 -28.61 -47.12 15.93
C ASP A 39 -28.19 -45.63 15.99
N CYS A 40 -27.21 -45.20 15.19
CA CYS A 40 -26.61 -43.88 15.27
C CYS A 40 -27.32 -42.87 14.36
N ILE A 41 -28.17 -42.03 14.94
CA ILE A 41 -28.88 -40.95 14.23
C ILE A 41 -27.97 -39.72 14.12
N ALA A 42 -27.78 -39.21 12.90
CA ALA A 42 -27.05 -37.96 12.63
C ALA A 42 -27.96 -36.73 12.68
N ASP A 43 -27.47 -35.60 13.21
CA ASP A 43 -28.16 -34.30 13.17
C ASP A 43 -28.48 -33.85 11.74
N LYS A 44 -27.58 -34.15 10.80
CA LYS A 44 -27.72 -33.78 9.39
C LYS A 44 -26.90 -34.68 8.47
N PHE A 45 -27.28 -34.74 7.20
CA PHE A 45 -26.41 -35.19 6.12
C PHE A 45 -26.08 -34.03 5.17
N ILE A 46 -24.82 -33.89 4.80
CA ILE A 46 -24.32 -32.93 3.79
C ILE A 46 -23.45 -33.72 2.80
N SER A 47 -23.78 -33.69 1.50
CA SER A 47 -22.96 -34.30 0.44
C SER A 47 -22.50 -35.75 0.72
N GLY A 48 -23.38 -36.57 1.30
CA GLY A 48 -23.10 -37.97 1.67
C GLY A 48 -22.32 -38.18 2.97
N LYS A 49 -21.85 -37.10 3.62
CA LYS A 49 -21.28 -37.13 4.98
C LYS A 49 -22.38 -37.00 6.03
N ALA A 50 -22.22 -37.70 7.14
CA ALA A 50 -23.05 -37.56 8.33
C ALA A 50 -22.42 -36.53 9.28
N ILE A 51 -23.23 -35.65 9.84
CA ILE A 51 -22.84 -34.66 10.85
C ILE A 51 -23.46 -35.07 12.18
N LEU A 52 -22.64 -35.27 13.21
CA LEU A 52 -23.08 -35.63 14.56
C LEU A 52 -22.54 -34.59 15.55
N LYS A 53 -23.42 -33.85 16.21
CA LYS A 53 -23.07 -32.78 17.15
C LYS A 53 -22.64 -33.37 18.50
N ARG A 54 -21.53 -32.92 19.07
CA ARG A 54 -21.07 -33.39 20.40
C ARG A 54 -22.06 -32.97 21.48
N SER A 55 -22.21 -33.82 22.50
CA SER A 55 -23.01 -33.55 23.69
C SER A 55 -22.73 -32.14 24.25
N SER A 56 -23.78 -31.44 24.68
CA SER A 56 -23.69 -30.10 25.30
C SER A 56 -23.04 -28.98 24.47
N CYS A 57 -22.71 -29.21 23.20
CA CYS A 57 -22.00 -28.25 22.32
C CYS A 57 -22.64 -26.85 22.27
N VAL A 58 -23.98 -26.75 22.26
CA VAL A 58 -24.69 -25.46 22.25
C VAL A 58 -24.44 -24.65 23.53
N ASP A 59 -24.48 -25.28 24.72
CA ASP A 59 -24.28 -24.59 26.00
C ASP A 59 -22.81 -24.38 26.34
N PHE A 60 -21.92 -25.20 25.79
CA PHE A 60 -20.48 -24.94 25.74
C PHE A 60 -20.16 -23.68 24.93
N LEU A 61 -20.74 -23.53 23.73
CA LEU A 61 -20.54 -22.34 22.91
C LEU A 61 -21.04 -21.07 23.60
N LYS A 62 -22.22 -21.10 24.24
CA LYS A 62 -22.71 -19.99 25.09
C LYS A 62 -21.70 -19.62 26.18
N PHE A 63 -21.14 -20.61 26.88
CA PHE A 63 -20.08 -20.39 27.86
C PHE A 63 -18.83 -19.75 27.24
N CYS A 64 -18.39 -20.24 26.08
CA CYS A 64 -17.24 -19.69 25.35
C CYS A 64 -17.45 -18.21 25.00
N PHE A 65 -18.58 -17.85 24.36
CA PHE A 65 -18.91 -16.45 24.03
C PHE A 65 -19.10 -15.56 25.27
N GLN A 66 -19.52 -16.13 26.42
CA GLN A 66 -19.62 -15.38 27.68
C GLN A 66 -18.25 -15.00 28.25
N ARG A 67 -17.22 -15.86 28.11
CA ARG A 67 -15.92 -15.73 28.80
C ARG A 67 -14.77 -15.26 27.91
N PHE A 68 -14.80 -15.60 26.63
CA PHE A 68 -13.73 -15.39 25.67
C PHE A 68 -14.17 -14.47 24.54
N ASN A 69 -13.19 -14.02 23.75
CA ASN A 69 -13.43 -13.65 22.36
C ASN A 69 -13.24 -14.92 21.52
N VAL A 70 -14.27 -15.35 20.79
CA VAL A 70 -14.27 -16.66 20.13
C VAL A 70 -14.09 -16.50 18.63
N GLY A 71 -13.20 -17.33 18.07
CA GLY A 71 -13.07 -17.51 16.63
C GLY A 71 -13.09 -18.98 16.25
N VAL A 72 -13.42 -19.25 14.98
CA VAL A 72 -13.30 -20.58 14.40
C VAL A 72 -12.13 -20.61 13.43
N TRP A 73 -11.30 -21.65 13.50
CA TRP A 73 -10.33 -21.96 12.46
C TRP A 73 -10.45 -23.45 12.11
N SER A 74 -10.82 -23.78 10.87
CA SER A 74 -10.97 -25.17 10.43
C SER A 74 -10.35 -25.43 9.07
N SER A 75 -9.71 -26.59 8.92
CA SER A 75 -9.04 -27.01 7.67
C SER A 75 -10.02 -27.57 6.62
N LYS A 76 -11.23 -27.01 6.53
CA LYS A 76 -12.23 -27.31 5.49
C LYS A 76 -12.46 -26.10 4.60
N THR A 77 -12.80 -26.33 3.33
CA THR A 77 -13.17 -25.24 2.41
C THR A 77 -14.34 -24.40 2.94
N LYS A 78 -14.35 -23.11 2.60
CA LYS A 78 -15.34 -22.11 3.05
C LYS A 78 -16.80 -22.57 2.97
N GLN A 79 -17.18 -23.21 1.86
CA GLN A 79 -18.54 -23.75 1.67
C GLN A 79 -18.86 -24.84 2.71
N ASN A 80 -18.02 -25.87 2.81
CA ASN A 80 -18.21 -26.97 3.76
C ASN A 80 -18.19 -26.48 5.21
N LEU A 81 -17.37 -25.47 5.53
CA LEU A 81 -17.33 -24.87 6.86
C LEU A 81 -18.63 -24.11 7.18
N ASN A 82 -19.18 -23.36 6.22
CA ASN A 82 -20.39 -22.58 6.41
C ASN A 82 -21.59 -23.44 6.82
N ASP A 83 -21.84 -24.53 6.08
CA ASP A 83 -22.97 -25.43 6.33
C ASP A 83 -22.83 -26.18 7.67
N VAL A 84 -21.60 -26.58 8.02
CA VAL A 84 -21.27 -27.23 9.29
C VAL A 84 -21.45 -26.27 10.48
N LEU A 85 -21.03 -25.01 10.37
CA LEU A 85 -21.21 -24.02 11.44
C LEU A 85 -22.67 -23.65 11.68
N ASN A 86 -23.51 -23.66 10.64
CA ASN A 86 -24.95 -23.45 10.79
C ASN A 86 -25.59 -24.56 11.64
N ILE A 87 -25.06 -25.80 11.59
CA ILE A 87 -25.50 -26.93 12.44
C ILE A 87 -24.92 -26.84 13.85
N ALA A 88 -23.65 -26.46 13.99
CA ALA A 88 -22.96 -26.39 15.28
C ALA A 88 -23.44 -25.23 16.17
N MET A 89 -23.65 -24.06 15.57
CA MET A 89 -23.82 -22.79 16.29
C MET A 89 -25.18 -22.13 16.06
N GLY A 90 -25.85 -22.40 14.93
CA GLY A 90 -27.02 -21.64 14.49
C GLY A 90 -26.73 -20.14 14.48
N ASP A 91 -27.67 -19.35 15.01
CA ASP A 91 -27.58 -17.88 15.08
C ASP A 91 -26.36 -17.39 15.89
N MET A 92 -25.82 -18.19 16.81
CA MET A 92 -24.62 -17.83 17.58
C MET A 92 -23.36 -17.67 16.71
N LYS A 93 -23.38 -18.16 15.46
CA LYS A 93 -22.34 -17.90 14.46
C LYS A 93 -22.07 -16.40 14.25
N SER A 94 -23.08 -15.56 14.47
CA SER A 94 -22.96 -14.08 14.43
C SER A 94 -22.11 -13.46 15.55
N GLN A 95 -21.74 -14.25 16.58
CA GLN A 95 -20.95 -13.79 17.73
C GLN A 95 -19.46 -14.11 17.60
N LEU A 96 -19.04 -14.81 16.53
CA LEU A 96 -17.63 -15.07 16.22
C LEU A 96 -16.93 -13.76 15.81
N LEU A 97 -15.70 -13.54 16.31
CA LEU A 97 -14.86 -12.45 15.79
C LEU A 97 -14.31 -12.77 14.39
N PHE A 98 -14.07 -14.05 14.09
CA PHE A 98 -13.62 -14.51 12.78
C PHE A 98 -14.02 -15.97 12.53
N CYS A 99 -14.05 -16.34 11.25
CA CYS A 99 -14.33 -17.69 10.76
C CYS A 99 -13.34 -18.04 9.65
N TRP A 100 -12.17 -18.51 10.03
CA TRP A 100 -11.09 -18.89 9.12
C TRP A 100 -11.27 -20.32 8.60
N ASP A 101 -11.32 -20.44 7.28
CA ASP A 101 -11.41 -21.71 6.56
C ASP A 101 -10.02 -22.20 6.09
N GLN A 102 -10.00 -23.31 5.37
CA GLN A 102 -8.79 -23.95 4.82
C GLN A 102 -7.82 -22.99 4.12
N SER A 103 -8.33 -21.95 3.46
CA SER A 103 -7.52 -20.91 2.78
C SER A 103 -6.55 -20.14 3.70
N HIS A 104 -6.79 -20.14 5.01
CA HIS A 104 -5.95 -19.45 6.00
C HIS A 104 -4.89 -20.39 6.60
N CYS A 105 -5.13 -21.70 6.52
CA CYS A 105 -4.13 -22.71 6.91
C CYS A 105 -2.92 -22.66 5.96
N SER A 106 -1.72 -22.93 6.46
CA SER A 106 -0.56 -23.11 5.59
C SER A 106 -0.47 -24.52 5.04
N THR A 107 -0.27 -24.64 3.73
CA THR A 107 -0.04 -25.90 3.02
C THR A 107 1.45 -26.25 3.02
N THR A 108 1.83 -27.39 3.60
CA THR A 108 3.25 -27.76 3.73
C THR A 108 3.82 -28.52 2.53
N GLY A 109 2.96 -29.05 1.65
CA GLY A 109 3.35 -29.99 0.58
C GLY A 109 3.43 -31.45 1.03
N PHE A 110 3.32 -31.73 2.33
CA PHE A 110 3.34 -33.09 2.89
C PHE A 110 1.91 -33.63 3.16
N TYR A 111 1.82 -34.91 3.48
CA TYR A 111 0.60 -35.60 3.91
C TYR A 111 0.73 -36.05 5.36
N THR A 112 -0.38 -36.18 6.07
CA THR A 112 -0.40 -36.59 7.48
C THR A 112 0.07 -38.03 7.67
N VAL A 113 0.80 -38.31 8.76
CA VAL A 113 1.38 -39.64 9.05
C VAL A 113 0.28 -40.71 9.14
N GLU A 114 -0.88 -40.36 9.68
CA GLU A 114 -2.01 -41.26 9.91
C GLU A 114 -2.84 -41.51 8.62
N ASN A 115 -2.66 -40.70 7.58
CA ASN A 115 -3.39 -40.79 6.32
C ASN A 115 -2.61 -40.10 5.19
N ASN A 116 -1.99 -40.90 4.32
CA ASN A 116 -1.17 -40.45 3.20
C ASN A 116 -1.95 -39.77 2.05
N ALA A 117 -3.29 -39.74 2.09
CA ALA A 117 -4.15 -39.01 1.15
C ALA A 117 -4.70 -37.69 1.75
N LYS A 118 -4.42 -37.40 3.02
CA LYS A 118 -4.84 -36.18 3.74
C LYS A 118 -3.67 -35.18 3.81
N PRO A 119 -3.73 -34.02 3.14
CA PRO A 119 -2.66 -33.02 3.20
C PRO A 119 -2.42 -32.52 4.63
N LEU A 120 -1.13 -32.34 4.97
CA LEU A 120 -0.70 -31.78 6.24
C LEU A 120 -0.75 -30.25 6.15
N MET A 121 -1.68 -29.65 6.88
CA MET A 121 -1.94 -28.21 6.90
C MET A 121 -1.82 -27.65 8.31
N LEU A 122 -1.18 -26.48 8.44
CA LEU A 122 -0.86 -25.84 9.71
C LEU A 122 -1.81 -24.67 10.03
N LYS A 123 -2.05 -24.44 11.32
CA LYS A 123 -2.79 -23.34 11.92
C LYS A 123 -1.86 -22.49 12.77
N GLU A 124 -1.00 -21.76 12.09
CA GLU A 124 0.05 -20.91 12.67
C GLU A 124 -0.58 -19.69 13.36
N LEU A 125 -0.66 -19.70 14.69
CA LEU A 125 -1.28 -18.64 15.50
C LEU A 125 -0.68 -17.26 15.24
N VAL A 126 0.59 -17.20 14.81
CA VAL A 126 1.26 -15.95 14.43
C VAL A 126 0.49 -15.17 13.36
N LYS A 127 -0.25 -15.82 12.45
CA LYS A 127 -1.06 -15.13 11.42
C LYS A 127 -2.20 -14.31 12.01
N LEU A 128 -2.80 -14.77 13.10
CA LEU A 128 -3.85 -14.04 13.83
C LEU A 128 -3.24 -12.89 14.64
N TRP A 129 -2.05 -13.10 15.20
CA TRP A 129 -1.32 -12.12 16.00
C TRP A 129 -0.72 -11.00 15.14
N ASP A 130 -0.17 -11.33 13.98
CA ASP A 130 0.41 -10.37 13.04
C ASP A 130 -0.61 -9.71 12.10
N LYS A 131 -1.89 -10.11 12.17
CA LYS A 131 -3.01 -9.55 11.40
C LYS A 131 -2.84 -9.74 9.88
N ASP A 132 -2.52 -10.98 9.47
CA ASP A 132 -2.39 -11.38 8.05
C ASP A 132 -3.70 -11.14 7.25
N ASP A 133 -4.85 -11.29 7.92
CA ASP A 133 -6.15 -10.80 7.43
C ASP A 133 -6.39 -9.39 7.99
N PRO A 134 -6.35 -8.33 7.16
CA PRO A 134 -6.51 -6.96 7.63
C PRO A 134 -7.93 -6.67 8.17
N ASN A 135 -8.92 -7.53 7.88
CA ASN A 135 -10.30 -7.38 8.33
C ASN A 135 -10.52 -7.82 9.79
N LEU A 136 -9.50 -8.37 10.46
CA LEU A 136 -9.61 -8.81 11.86
C LEU A 136 -9.86 -7.62 12.80
N PRO A 137 -10.82 -7.73 13.76
CA PRO A 137 -11.32 -6.59 14.54
C PRO A 137 -10.45 -6.21 15.77
N TRP A 138 -9.14 -6.40 15.67
CA TRP A 138 -8.15 -6.13 16.73
C TRP A 138 -6.86 -5.58 16.13
N GLU A 139 -5.98 -5.00 16.94
CA GLU A 139 -4.71 -4.47 16.46
C GLU A 139 -3.57 -5.49 16.44
N LYS A 140 -2.56 -5.23 15.59
CA LYS A 140 -1.41 -6.12 15.42
C LYS A 140 -0.71 -6.34 16.78
N ARG A 141 -0.55 -7.60 17.17
CA ARG A 141 -0.05 -8.11 18.46
C ARG A 141 -0.90 -7.79 19.71
N GLU A 142 -2.13 -7.29 19.57
CA GLU A 142 -3.14 -7.27 20.65
C GLU A 142 -3.36 -8.69 21.19
N TYR A 143 -3.38 -9.68 20.30
CA TYR A 143 -3.30 -11.10 20.64
C TYR A 143 -1.89 -11.65 20.41
N ASN A 144 -1.46 -12.52 21.33
CA ASN A 144 -0.17 -13.19 21.39
C ASN A 144 -0.26 -14.44 22.30
N GLU A 145 0.86 -15.12 22.58
CA GLU A 145 0.94 -16.32 23.42
C GLU A 145 0.43 -16.12 24.86
N SER A 146 0.45 -14.90 25.40
CA SER A 146 -0.04 -14.64 26.76
C SER A 146 -1.57 -14.68 26.89
N ASN A 147 -2.31 -14.48 25.81
CA ASN A 147 -3.77 -14.30 25.83
C ASN A 147 -4.54 -15.08 24.76
N SER A 148 -3.88 -15.95 23.99
CA SER A 148 -4.50 -16.75 22.91
C SER A 148 -4.39 -18.25 23.14
N LEU A 149 -5.48 -18.99 22.94
CA LEU A 149 -5.52 -20.45 22.96
C LEU A 149 -6.13 -21.00 21.67
N LEU A 150 -5.42 -21.93 21.01
CA LEU A 150 -6.01 -22.85 20.04
C LEU A 150 -6.46 -24.15 20.72
N VAL A 151 -7.68 -24.61 20.40
CA VAL A 151 -8.20 -25.93 20.80
C VAL A 151 -8.45 -26.75 19.54
N ASP A 152 -7.69 -27.83 19.37
CA ASP A 152 -7.62 -28.59 18.12
C ASP A 152 -7.47 -30.09 18.38
N ASP A 153 -8.01 -30.96 17.50
CA ASP A 153 -7.94 -32.42 17.66
C ASP A 153 -6.61 -33.04 17.16
N SER A 154 -5.83 -32.30 16.38
CA SER A 154 -4.76 -32.84 15.53
C SER A 154 -3.42 -32.17 15.83
N LEU A 155 -2.52 -32.91 16.50
CA LEU A 155 -1.21 -32.43 16.96
C LEU A 155 -0.42 -31.63 15.90
N TYR A 156 -0.35 -32.17 14.67
CA TYR A 156 0.44 -31.57 13.59
C TYR A 156 -0.08 -30.19 13.14
N LYS A 157 -1.35 -29.82 13.39
CA LYS A 157 -1.88 -28.52 12.95
C LYS A 157 -1.17 -27.37 13.67
N ALA A 158 -0.66 -27.58 14.88
CA ALA A 158 0.02 -26.57 15.68
C ALA A 158 1.55 -26.79 15.74
N LEU A 159 2.14 -27.54 14.79
CA LEU A 159 3.56 -27.93 14.78
C LEU A 159 4.56 -26.75 14.86
N LEU A 160 4.16 -25.55 14.43
CA LEU A 160 4.97 -24.33 14.46
C LEU A 160 4.47 -23.27 15.46
N ASN A 161 3.46 -23.59 16.28
CA ASN A 161 2.99 -22.67 17.31
C ASN A 161 3.93 -22.68 18.53
N PRO A 162 4.13 -21.55 19.23
CA PRO A 162 4.92 -21.53 20.45
C PRO A 162 4.40 -22.51 21.50
N ALA A 163 5.31 -23.10 22.28
CA ALA A 163 4.96 -24.05 23.33
C ALA A 163 3.88 -23.49 24.27
N HIS A 164 2.96 -24.36 24.68
CA HIS A 164 1.84 -24.05 25.58
C HIS A 164 0.83 -22.98 25.05
N THR A 165 0.66 -22.83 23.72
CA THR A 165 -0.39 -21.97 23.13
C THR A 165 -1.55 -22.73 22.47
N THR A 166 -1.44 -24.06 22.43
CA THR A 166 -2.45 -24.99 21.91
C THR A 166 -2.67 -26.11 22.93
N ILE A 167 -3.91 -26.57 23.09
CA ILE A 167 -4.25 -27.81 23.80
C ILE A 167 -4.91 -28.79 22.83
N PHE A 168 -4.76 -30.10 23.09
CA PHE A 168 -5.21 -31.15 22.19
C PHE A 168 -6.15 -32.14 22.89
N PRO A 169 -7.45 -31.79 23.07
CA PRO A 169 -8.41 -32.66 23.74
C PRO A 169 -8.56 -34.03 23.08
N THR A 170 -9.12 -34.98 23.81
CA THR A 170 -9.53 -36.26 23.23
C THR A 170 -10.57 -36.02 22.13
N LEU A 171 -10.27 -36.59 20.94
CA LEU A 171 -11.14 -36.58 19.76
C LEU A 171 -12.57 -37.00 20.14
N TYR A 172 -13.56 -36.31 19.61
CA TYR A 172 -14.96 -36.69 19.78
C TYR A 172 -15.26 -38.03 19.11
N ASP A 173 -15.40 -39.05 19.95
CA ASP A 173 -15.96 -40.36 19.60
C ASP A 173 -17.49 -40.34 19.75
N PHE A 174 -18.21 -40.53 18.66
CA PHE A 174 -19.68 -40.60 18.65
C PHE A 174 -20.22 -41.97 19.10
N HIS A 175 -19.36 -42.99 19.26
CA HIS A 175 -19.72 -44.26 19.90
C HIS A 175 -19.83 -44.09 21.42
N ASN A 176 -19.00 -43.25 22.05
CA ASN A 176 -19.10 -42.89 23.46
C ASN A 176 -20.35 -42.06 23.78
N LYS A 177 -21.46 -42.74 24.09
CA LYS A 177 -22.73 -42.11 24.51
C LYS A 177 -22.65 -41.38 25.87
N ASN A 178 -21.55 -41.53 26.61
CA ASN A 178 -21.30 -40.88 27.89
C ASN A 178 -20.33 -39.68 27.77
N ASP A 179 -20.02 -39.19 26.56
CA ASP A 179 -19.24 -37.96 26.38
C ASP A 179 -19.98 -36.76 27.00
N ASN A 180 -19.38 -36.19 28.04
CA ASN A 180 -19.79 -34.95 28.70
C ASN A 180 -18.69 -33.87 28.59
N SER A 181 -17.71 -34.01 27.69
CA SER A 181 -16.49 -33.19 27.70
C SER A 181 -16.72 -31.69 27.57
N LEU A 182 -17.76 -31.32 26.81
CA LEU A 182 -18.20 -29.93 26.64
C LEU A 182 -19.28 -29.51 27.67
N GLY A 183 -19.86 -30.46 28.41
CA GLY A 183 -20.91 -30.23 29.39
C GLY A 183 -20.40 -29.65 30.71
N HIS A 184 -21.31 -29.29 31.60
CA HIS A 184 -20.93 -28.84 32.94
C HIS A 184 -20.27 -30.00 33.71
N GLY A 185 -19.15 -29.73 34.38
CA GLY A 185 -18.27 -30.77 34.93
C GLY A 185 -17.48 -31.56 33.87
N GLY A 186 -17.58 -31.21 32.59
CA GLY A 186 -16.77 -31.78 31.50
C GLY A 186 -15.32 -31.33 31.57
N ASP A 187 -14.40 -32.19 31.15
CA ASP A 187 -12.95 -31.95 31.23
C ASP A 187 -12.50 -30.72 30.42
N ILE A 188 -12.90 -30.63 29.15
CA ILE A 188 -12.59 -29.48 28.28
C ILE A 188 -13.19 -28.20 28.86
N ARG A 189 -14.43 -28.28 29.36
CA ARG A 189 -15.12 -27.11 29.91
C ARG A 189 -14.50 -26.61 31.21
N MET A 190 -14.24 -27.50 32.18
CA MET A 190 -13.61 -27.11 33.46
C MET A 190 -12.21 -26.53 33.23
N TYR A 191 -11.47 -27.07 32.26
CA TYR A 191 -10.17 -26.52 31.87
C TYR A 191 -10.28 -25.08 31.35
N LEU A 192 -11.25 -24.82 30.46
CA LEU A 192 -11.53 -23.47 29.97
C LEU A 192 -12.13 -22.55 31.04
N GLU A 193 -12.87 -23.07 32.02
CA GLU A 193 -13.37 -22.30 33.17
C GLU A 193 -12.21 -21.79 34.05
N GLY A 194 -11.18 -22.60 34.29
CA GLY A 194 -9.94 -22.16 34.95
C GLY A 194 -9.07 -21.24 34.09
N LEU A 195 -8.88 -21.56 32.82
CA LEU A 195 -8.10 -20.75 31.87
C LEU A 195 -8.74 -19.37 31.62
N ALA A 196 -10.07 -19.24 31.71
CA ALA A 196 -10.74 -17.95 31.69
C ALA A 196 -10.26 -17.04 32.82
N THR A 197 -10.06 -17.58 34.03
CA THR A 197 -9.65 -16.84 35.23
C THR A 197 -8.14 -16.62 35.39
N SER A 198 -7.28 -17.31 34.63
CA SER A 198 -5.83 -17.12 34.71
C SER A 198 -5.38 -15.74 34.21
N GLU A 199 -4.20 -15.27 34.61
CA GLU A 199 -3.64 -14.02 34.07
C GLU A 199 -2.99 -14.22 32.69
N ASN A 200 -2.39 -15.39 32.46
CA ASN A 200 -1.57 -15.68 31.29
C ASN A 200 -1.85 -17.13 30.82
N VAL A 201 -2.18 -17.26 29.53
CA VAL A 201 -2.57 -18.52 28.89
C VAL A 201 -1.40 -19.51 28.84
N GLN A 202 -0.24 -19.08 28.34
CA GLN A 202 0.95 -19.92 28.21
C GLN A 202 1.40 -20.52 29.56
N LYS A 203 1.48 -19.70 30.61
CA LYS A 203 1.82 -20.13 31.97
C LYS A 203 0.77 -21.09 32.53
N TYR A 204 -0.52 -20.84 32.30
CA TYR A 204 -1.58 -21.72 32.76
C TYR A 204 -1.48 -23.11 32.10
N ILE A 205 -1.25 -23.17 30.78
CA ILE A 205 -1.13 -24.44 30.04
C ILE A 205 0.18 -25.18 30.38
N GLN A 206 1.25 -24.46 30.71
CA GLN A 206 2.48 -25.05 31.22
C GLN A 206 2.28 -25.70 32.61
N GLN A 207 1.53 -25.04 33.50
CA GLN A 207 1.24 -25.53 34.85
C GLN A 207 0.15 -26.61 34.88
N HIS A 208 -0.76 -26.59 33.90
CA HIS A 208 -1.88 -27.52 33.77
C HIS A 208 -1.90 -28.08 32.33
N PRO A 209 -1.03 -29.06 31.99
CA PRO A 209 -1.10 -29.73 30.70
C PRO A 209 -2.46 -30.43 30.49
N PHE A 210 -3.02 -30.34 29.29
CA PHE A 210 -4.35 -30.90 28.99
C PHE A 210 -4.41 -31.64 27.66
N GLY A 211 -5.00 -32.83 27.70
CA GLY A 211 -5.15 -33.70 26.53
C GLY A 211 -3.84 -34.35 26.10
N GLN A 212 -3.66 -34.51 24.80
CA GLN A 212 -2.48 -35.12 24.20
C GLN A 212 -1.28 -34.16 24.22
N PRO A 213 -0.04 -34.64 24.39
CA PRO A 213 1.16 -33.81 24.30
C PRO A 213 1.42 -33.33 22.87
N ALA A 214 2.02 -32.15 22.73
CA ALA A 214 2.48 -31.64 21.44
C ALA A 214 3.55 -32.55 20.81
N ILE A 215 3.67 -32.52 19.48
CA ILE A 215 4.79 -33.15 18.77
C ILE A 215 6.09 -32.45 19.19
N THR A 216 7.08 -33.25 19.56
CA THR A 216 8.44 -32.83 19.95
C THR A 216 9.46 -33.82 19.41
N GLU A 217 10.75 -33.60 19.66
CA GLU A 217 11.85 -34.45 19.20
C GLU A 217 11.76 -35.91 19.66
N SER A 218 11.03 -36.19 20.75
CA SER A 218 10.78 -37.55 21.26
C SER A 218 9.62 -38.27 20.57
N HIS A 219 8.91 -37.63 19.63
CA HIS A 219 7.81 -38.26 18.91
C HIS A 219 8.33 -39.35 17.95
N PRO A 220 7.75 -40.57 17.89
CA PRO A 220 8.26 -41.67 17.06
C PRO A 220 8.43 -41.32 15.58
N CYS A 221 7.57 -40.44 15.05
CA CYS A 221 7.62 -39.95 13.67
C CYS A 221 8.33 -38.59 13.52
N TRP A 222 9.17 -38.17 14.47
CA TRP A 222 9.80 -36.83 14.47
C TRP A 222 10.52 -36.50 13.17
N GLN A 223 11.22 -37.45 12.53
CA GLN A 223 11.93 -37.21 11.26
C GLN A 223 11.01 -36.77 10.10
N HIS A 224 9.74 -37.21 10.09
CA HIS A 224 8.74 -36.70 9.15
C HIS A 224 8.40 -35.24 9.47
N TYR A 225 8.10 -34.94 10.72
CA TYR A 225 7.75 -33.57 11.15
C TYR A 225 8.93 -32.59 11.04
N LEU A 226 10.16 -33.03 11.28
CA LEU A 226 11.38 -32.26 11.06
C LEU A 226 11.58 -31.93 9.57
N SER A 227 11.23 -32.86 8.67
CA SER A 227 11.22 -32.63 7.22
C SER A 227 10.18 -31.56 6.83
N VAL A 228 8.96 -31.64 7.39
CA VAL A 228 7.90 -30.64 7.23
C VAL A 228 8.36 -29.25 7.70
N ILE A 229 8.94 -29.16 8.90
CA ILE A 229 9.47 -27.92 9.49
C ILE A 229 10.57 -27.33 8.58
N ASN A 230 11.56 -28.14 8.20
CA ASN A 230 12.68 -27.67 7.39
C ASN A 230 12.23 -27.13 6.02
N SER A 231 11.37 -27.86 5.30
CA SER A 231 10.86 -27.41 4.00
C SER A 231 9.98 -26.16 4.11
N HIS A 232 9.11 -26.09 5.13
CA HIS A 232 8.22 -24.94 5.34
C HIS A 232 8.98 -23.67 5.76
N LEU A 233 10.08 -23.79 6.51
CA LEU A 233 10.94 -22.64 6.87
C LEU A 233 11.92 -22.26 5.74
N GLN A 234 12.32 -23.19 4.88
CA GLN A 234 13.20 -22.90 3.73
C GLN A 234 12.47 -22.22 2.57
N ALA A 235 11.20 -22.57 2.28
CA ALA A 235 10.48 -22.03 1.13
C ALA A 235 10.36 -20.48 1.14
N PRO A 236 10.01 -19.81 2.26
CA PRO A 236 10.02 -18.35 2.35
C PRO A 236 11.41 -17.74 2.12
N SER A 237 12.48 -18.39 2.59
CA SER A 237 13.86 -17.93 2.42
C SER A 237 14.27 -17.91 0.95
N GLU A 238 13.99 -18.97 0.20
CA GLU A 238 14.32 -19.04 -1.23
C GLU A 238 13.44 -18.13 -2.11
N GLU A 239 12.19 -17.86 -1.71
CA GLU A 239 11.37 -16.86 -2.39
C GLU A 239 11.86 -15.43 -2.10
N LEU A 240 12.26 -15.14 -0.86
CA LEU A 240 12.81 -13.84 -0.49
C LEU A 240 14.14 -13.55 -1.20
N LYS A 241 15.05 -14.54 -1.26
CA LYS A 241 16.30 -14.44 -2.03
C LYS A 241 16.05 -14.14 -3.51
N LYS A 242 15.08 -14.80 -4.14
CA LYS A 242 14.71 -14.50 -5.53
C LYS A 242 14.25 -13.05 -5.70
N LYS A 243 13.37 -12.56 -4.81
CA LYS A 243 12.90 -11.16 -4.84
C LYS A 243 14.04 -10.16 -4.61
N VAL A 244 14.96 -10.44 -3.69
CA VAL A 244 16.17 -9.61 -3.49
C VAL A 244 17.04 -9.59 -4.75
N ASN A 245 17.35 -10.74 -5.33
CA ASN A 245 18.15 -10.81 -6.57
C ASN A 245 17.49 -10.06 -7.75
N THR A 246 16.15 -10.09 -7.87
CA THR A 246 15.42 -9.28 -8.87
C THR A 246 15.54 -7.79 -8.58
N LEU A 247 15.31 -7.36 -7.34
CA LEU A 247 15.47 -5.94 -6.95
C LEU A 247 16.91 -5.42 -7.13
N GLU A 248 17.92 -6.27 -6.94
CA GLU A 248 19.32 -5.94 -7.23
C GLU A 248 19.60 -5.78 -8.73
N GLN A 249 18.94 -6.57 -9.59
CA GLN A 249 19.00 -6.44 -11.05
C GLN A 249 18.27 -5.17 -11.54
N ASP A 250 17.07 -4.92 -11.05
CA ASP A 250 16.29 -3.70 -11.38
C ASP A 250 17.05 -2.43 -10.95
N LEU A 251 17.67 -2.46 -9.76
CA LEU A 251 18.51 -1.37 -9.24
C LEU A 251 19.81 -1.18 -10.05
N LEU A 252 20.35 -2.23 -10.67
CA LEU A 252 21.50 -2.11 -11.56
C LEU A 252 21.09 -1.45 -12.89
N LEU A 253 20.00 -1.92 -13.50
CA LEU A 253 19.47 -1.36 -14.74
C LEU A 253 19.15 0.14 -14.58
N CYS A 254 18.47 0.50 -13.50
CA CYS A 254 18.12 1.89 -13.22
C CYS A 254 19.35 2.79 -12.95
N LYS A 255 20.48 2.24 -12.50
CA LYS A 255 21.76 2.97 -12.41
C LYS A 255 22.38 3.22 -13.78
N GLU A 256 22.33 2.24 -14.68
CA GLU A 256 22.83 2.38 -16.05
C GLU A 256 22.01 3.43 -16.84
N GLU A 257 20.68 3.41 -16.71
CA GLU A 257 19.80 4.45 -17.26
C GLU A 257 20.11 5.84 -16.70
N ASN A 258 20.36 5.94 -15.38
CA ASN A 258 20.75 7.21 -14.74
C ASN A 258 22.12 7.74 -15.20
N VAL A 259 23.07 6.87 -15.54
CA VAL A 259 24.36 7.28 -16.16
C VAL A 259 24.09 7.83 -17.55
N LYS A 260 23.38 7.09 -18.40
CA LYS A 260 23.04 7.52 -19.78
C LYS A 260 22.28 8.84 -19.80
N PHE A 261 21.30 9.03 -18.91
CA PHE A 261 20.54 10.28 -18.82
C PHE A 261 21.42 11.47 -18.41
N LYS A 262 22.41 11.27 -17.52
CA LYS A 262 23.40 12.31 -17.17
C LYS A 262 24.34 12.64 -18.33
N GLU A 263 24.70 11.67 -19.16
CA GLU A 263 25.48 11.90 -20.37
C GLU A 263 24.67 12.69 -21.41
N GLU A 264 23.41 12.31 -21.68
CA GLU A 264 22.50 13.04 -22.57
C GLU A 264 22.23 14.49 -22.09
N LEU A 265 22.13 14.73 -20.78
CA LEU A 265 22.04 16.08 -20.22
C LEU A 265 23.32 16.88 -20.42
N ARG A 266 24.49 16.25 -20.24
CA ARG A 266 25.80 16.89 -20.42
C ARG A 266 26.05 17.27 -21.88
N GLU A 267 25.68 16.43 -22.84
CA GLU A 267 25.77 16.78 -24.26
C GLU A 267 24.90 18.01 -24.60
N LYS A 268 23.64 18.04 -24.12
CA LYS A 268 22.73 19.17 -24.31
C LYS A 268 23.28 20.46 -23.68
N ALA A 269 23.86 20.39 -22.48
CA ALA A 269 24.50 21.53 -21.83
C ALA A 269 25.69 22.07 -22.64
N ASN A 270 26.60 21.18 -23.09
CA ASN A 270 27.73 21.55 -23.94
C ASN A 270 27.27 22.23 -25.24
N THR A 271 26.18 21.75 -25.86
CA THR A 271 25.61 22.38 -27.08
C THR A 271 25.12 23.80 -26.79
N LEU A 272 24.37 24.00 -25.69
CA LEU A 272 23.87 25.31 -25.29
C LEU A 272 24.99 26.32 -25.02
N GLU A 273 26.10 25.89 -24.41
CA GLU A 273 27.27 26.74 -24.19
C GLU A 273 27.92 27.23 -25.50
N GLN A 274 28.01 26.37 -26.52
CA GLN A 274 28.55 26.74 -27.84
C GLN A 274 27.61 27.70 -28.58
N GLU A 275 26.30 27.48 -28.54
CA GLU A 275 25.31 28.41 -29.11
C GLU A 275 25.38 29.78 -28.43
N LEU A 276 25.45 29.81 -27.09
CA LEU A 276 25.61 31.04 -26.31
C LEU A 276 26.90 31.81 -26.65
N LEU A 277 28.01 31.10 -26.90
CA LEU A 277 29.27 31.71 -27.33
C LEU A 277 29.15 32.37 -28.71
N LEU A 278 28.52 31.68 -29.67
CA LEU A 278 28.26 32.22 -31.02
C LEU A 278 27.35 33.45 -30.98
N CYS A 279 26.31 33.44 -30.14
CA CYS A 279 25.45 34.61 -29.90
C CYS A 279 26.23 35.79 -29.28
N LYS A 280 27.12 35.55 -28.31
CA LYS A 280 27.99 36.58 -27.72
C LYS A 280 28.93 37.20 -28.77
N GLU A 281 29.54 36.40 -29.64
CA GLU A 281 30.33 36.91 -30.77
C GLU A 281 29.50 37.75 -31.75
N GLY A 282 28.30 37.29 -32.12
CA GLY A 282 27.39 38.01 -33.01
C GLY A 282 27.03 39.39 -32.46
N ASN A 283 26.67 39.46 -31.18
CA ASN A 283 26.38 40.71 -30.48
C ASN A 283 27.59 41.65 -30.41
N GLY A 284 28.81 41.12 -30.23
CA GLY A 284 30.04 41.91 -30.32
C GLY A 284 30.27 42.54 -31.69
N LYS A 285 30.06 41.76 -32.77
CA LYS A 285 30.18 42.22 -34.17
C LYS A 285 29.14 43.31 -34.49
N LEU A 286 27.89 43.15 -34.00
CA LEU A 286 26.84 44.17 -34.07
C LEU A 286 27.18 45.44 -33.30
N LYS A 287 27.64 45.34 -32.04
CA LYS A 287 28.04 46.48 -31.20
C LYS A 287 29.13 47.32 -31.87
N ASN A 288 30.12 46.68 -32.47
CA ASN A 288 31.17 47.36 -33.22
C ASN A 288 30.61 48.11 -34.44
N LYS A 289 29.73 47.48 -35.22
CA LYS A 289 29.13 48.11 -36.42
C LYS A 289 28.22 49.30 -36.06
N VAL A 290 27.48 49.23 -34.95
CA VAL A 290 26.72 50.37 -34.40
C VAL A 290 27.65 51.51 -33.99
N ASN A 291 28.80 51.22 -33.38
CA ASN A 291 29.78 52.24 -33.03
C ASN A 291 30.39 52.91 -34.26
N THR A 292 30.69 52.17 -35.34
CA THR A 292 31.14 52.74 -36.62
C THR A 292 30.09 53.69 -37.20
N LEU A 293 28.84 53.26 -37.32
CA LEU A 293 27.74 54.09 -37.83
C LEU A 293 27.50 55.35 -37.00
N LYS A 294 27.72 55.31 -35.68
CA LYS A 294 27.65 56.50 -34.80
C LYS A 294 28.76 57.51 -35.12
N GLN A 295 29.97 57.06 -35.47
CA GLN A 295 31.08 57.95 -35.85
C GLN A 295 30.86 58.55 -37.26
N GLU A 296 30.41 57.74 -38.22
CA GLU A 296 30.03 58.20 -39.57
C GLU A 296 28.91 59.25 -39.50
N LEU A 297 27.89 59.04 -38.67
CA LEU A 297 26.80 60.00 -38.44
C LEU A 297 27.29 61.29 -37.75
N LEU A 298 28.30 61.22 -36.89
CA LEU A 298 28.88 62.40 -36.25
C LEU A 298 29.64 63.26 -37.28
N LEU A 299 30.50 62.64 -38.09
CA LEU A 299 31.20 63.30 -39.20
C LEU A 299 30.21 63.96 -40.17
N TYR A 300 29.16 63.25 -40.58
CA TYR A 300 28.15 63.78 -41.47
C TYR A 300 27.36 64.96 -40.86
N LYS A 301 27.14 64.98 -39.53
CA LYS A 301 26.58 66.14 -38.83
C LYS A 301 27.54 67.35 -38.88
N GLU A 302 28.83 67.15 -38.62
CA GLU A 302 29.82 68.23 -38.72
C GLU A 302 29.96 68.80 -40.12
N GLU A 303 29.94 67.95 -41.16
CA GLU A 303 29.97 68.38 -42.56
C GLU A 303 28.72 69.19 -42.93
N ASN A 304 27.54 68.78 -42.47
CA ASN A 304 26.31 69.54 -42.66
C ASN A 304 26.32 70.91 -41.95
N GLU A 305 26.86 71.03 -40.74
CA GLU A 305 26.98 72.34 -40.09
C GLU A 305 28.00 73.24 -40.80
N LYS A 306 29.13 72.70 -41.27
CA LYS A 306 30.09 73.43 -42.12
C LYS A 306 29.41 73.93 -43.41
N PHE A 307 28.62 73.09 -44.07
CA PHE A 307 27.86 73.47 -45.28
C PHE A 307 26.79 74.53 -45.01
N LYS A 308 26.08 74.46 -43.87
CA LYS A 308 25.15 75.52 -43.42
C LYS A 308 25.86 76.84 -43.14
N GLU A 309 27.08 76.81 -42.59
CA GLU A 309 27.89 78.02 -42.45
C GLU A 309 28.32 78.59 -43.81
N GLU A 310 28.71 77.76 -44.77
CA GLU A 310 29.07 78.22 -46.12
C GLU A 310 27.87 78.83 -46.88
N LEU A 311 26.67 78.27 -46.71
CA LEU A 311 25.43 78.86 -47.21
C LEU A 311 25.18 80.24 -46.59
N LYS A 312 25.22 80.37 -45.26
CA LYS A 312 25.09 81.68 -44.58
C LYS A 312 26.12 82.70 -45.05
N LYS A 313 27.36 82.28 -45.32
CA LYS A 313 28.43 83.14 -45.85
C LYS A 313 28.18 83.57 -47.30
N LYS A 314 27.45 82.77 -48.09
CA LYS A 314 26.97 83.17 -49.44
C LYS A 314 25.77 84.10 -49.38
N ASP A 315 24.78 83.81 -48.54
CA ASP A 315 23.64 84.71 -48.31
C ASP A 315 24.10 86.10 -47.87
N GLN A 316 25.21 86.18 -47.10
CA GLN A 316 25.86 87.44 -46.71
C GLN A 316 26.75 88.07 -47.79
N GLN A 317 27.17 87.34 -48.82
CA GLN A 317 27.88 87.91 -49.99
C GLN A 317 26.93 88.40 -51.09
N GLU A 318 25.75 87.79 -51.22
CA GLU A 318 24.68 88.28 -52.10
C GLU A 318 23.87 89.40 -51.43
N GLY A 319 23.71 89.35 -50.09
CA GLY A 319 23.02 90.39 -49.29
C GLY A 319 23.66 91.78 -49.33
N ASP A 320 24.98 91.89 -49.56
CA ASP A 320 25.67 93.17 -49.75
C ASP A 320 25.57 93.69 -51.21
N LYS A 321 24.87 92.98 -52.11
CA LYS A 321 24.76 93.31 -53.54
C LYS A 321 23.42 92.98 -54.21
N GLU A 322 22.28 93.32 -53.61
CA GLU A 322 21.14 93.87 -54.38
C GLU A 322 20.08 94.59 -53.52
N GLU A 323 20.38 95.81 -53.06
CA GLU A 323 19.35 96.77 -52.65
C GLU A 323 18.67 97.40 -53.90
N VAL A 324 18.03 96.57 -54.74
CA VAL A 324 17.24 97.03 -55.90
C VAL A 324 15.94 96.22 -56.03
N GLN A 325 14.85 96.83 -55.57
CA GLN A 325 13.53 96.82 -56.23
C GLN A 325 12.85 95.48 -56.62
N SER A 326 12.21 94.86 -55.62
CA SER A 326 10.83 94.33 -55.68
C SER A 326 10.35 93.37 -56.81
N GLN A 327 10.01 92.15 -56.37
CA GLN A 327 8.71 91.46 -56.59
C GLN A 327 8.23 90.98 -57.98
N THR A 328 7.64 89.78 -57.93
CA THR A 328 6.58 89.16 -58.78
C THR A 328 6.92 88.47 -60.13
N ASP A 329 6.83 87.14 -60.05
CA ASP A 329 6.07 86.21 -60.91
C ASP A 329 6.54 85.83 -62.33
N LYS A 330 6.89 84.52 -62.48
CA LYS A 330 6.10 83.58 -63.31
C LYS A 330 6.40 82.09 -63.11
N ALA A 331 5.33 81.29 -63.24
CA ALA A 331 5.19 79.85 -63.54
C ALA A 331 6.42 78.91 -63.34
N VAL A 332 6.39 77.93 -62.42
CA VAL A 332 5.53 76.70 -62.38
C VAL A 332 5.79 75.71 -63.52
N TYR A 333 6.34 74.54 -63.17
CA TYR A 333 6.14 73.26 -63.86
C TYR A 333 6.10 72.11 -62.82
N HIS A 334 5.25 71.10 -63.03
CA HIS A 334 5.04 69.96 -62.10
C HIS A 334 5.92 68.75 -62.43
N HIS A 335 6.27 67.93 -61.42
CA HIS A 335 6.00 66.48 -61.23
C HIS A 335 6.53 66.07 -59.82
N HIS A 336 5.82 65.35 -58.92
CA HIS A 336 5.44 63.92 -58.92
C HIS A 336 6.66 62.97 -58.91
N VAL A 337 6.88 62.02 -57.98
CA VAL A 337 6.23 61.49 -56.73
C VAL A 337 7.38 60.80 -55.90
N PRO A 338 7.35 60.45 -54.57
CA PRO A 338 6.25 60.36 -53.58
C PRO A 338 6.61 60.94 -52.17
N ASN A 339 6.09 60.34 -51.08
CA ASN A 339 6.41 60.55 -49.65
C ASN A 339 6.31 59.21 -48.91
N GLU A 340 7.28 58.84 -48.05
CA GLU A 340 7.11 57.81 -47.01
C GLU A 340 8.20 57.92 -45.92
N TYR A 341 7.89 57.51 -44.67
CA TYR A 341 8.74 57.56 -43.46
C TYR A 341 9.19 58.95 -42.96
N ALA A 342 8.21 59.72 -42.49
CA ALA A 342 8.44 60.66 -41.38
C ALA A 342 8.45 59.90 -40.03
N GLU A 343 9.06 60.53 -39.02
CA GLU A 343 8.93 60.23 -37.58
C GLU A 343 9.27 58.79 -37.09
N MET A 344 10.51 58.63 -36.62
CA MET A 344 10.74 57.93 -35.35
C MET A 344 11.55 58.84 -34.42
N VAL A 345 11.00 59.11 -33.23
CA VAL A 345 11.55 60.04 -32.24
C VAL A 345 12.76 59.42 -31.54
N PHE A 346 13.83 60.21 -31.36
CA PHE A 346 14.89 59.88 -30.41
C PHE A 346 14.35 60.09 -28.99
N ASN A 347 14.08 58.99 -28.26
CA ASN A 347 14.12 59.04 -26.80
C ASN A 347 15.59 58.94 -26.39
N GLU A 348 16.12 59.97 -25.73
CA GLU A 348 17.51 59.97 -25.25
C GLU A 348 17.65 59.25 -23.89
N ASP A 349 16.56 59.09 -23.15
CA ASP A 349 16.49 58.42 -21.84
C ASP A 349 16.36 56.89 -21.94
N ALA A 350 17.42 56.23 -22.41
CA ALA A 350 17.52 54.77 -22.47
C ALA A 350 18.82 54.25 -21.83
N GLU A 351 19.03 54.55 -20.54
CA GLU A 351 20.05 53.91 -19.71
C GLU A 351 19.75 52.40 -19.55
N MET A 352 20.24 51.58 -20.49
CA MET A 352 20.36 50.15 -20.24
C MET A 352 21.47 49.91 -19.21
N VAL A 353 21.06 49.85 -17.95
CA VAL A 353 21.88 49.42 -16.81
C VAL A 353 22.44 48.03 -17.11
N PHE A 354 23.75 47.96 -17.38
CA PHE A 354 24.50 46.71 -17.35
C PHE A 354 24.75 46.33 -15.89
N ASN A 355 23.80 45.63 -15.28
CA ASN A 355 24.05 44.97 -13.99
C ASN A 355 25.02 43.80 -14.19
N GLU A 356 26.05 43.76 -13.34
CA GLU A 356 27.05 42.70 -13.32
C GLU A 356 26.55 41.52 -12.47
N ASP A 357 25.72 40.64 -13.03
CA ASP A 357 25.28 39.40 -12.37
C ASP A 357 25.99 38.17 -12.94
N ALA A 358 27.32 38.19 -12.89
CA ALA A 358 28.18 37.05 -13.25
C ALA A 358 28.39 36.04 -12.10
N GLU A 359 27.93 36.37 -10.88
CA GLU A 359 28.20 35.62 -9.65
C GLU A 359 27.02 34.74 -9.15
N MET A 360 25.93 34.66 -9.92
CA MET A 360 24.69 33.95 -9.54
C MET A 360 24.50 32.56 -10.20
N VAL A 361 25.58 31.95 -10.74
CA VAL A 361 25.50 30.65 -11.47
C VAL A 361 26.27 29.51 -10.77
N GLN A 362 26.95 29.77 -9.65
CA GLN A 362 27.70 28.72 -8.90
C GLN A 362 27.00 28.21 -7.62
N ASN A 363 25.90 28.82 -7.16
CA ASN A 363 25.25 28.45 -5.89
C ASN A 363 23.96 27.60 -6.00
N GLU A 364 23.30 27.52 -7.16
CA GLU A 364 22.07 26.69 -7.31
C GLU A 364 22.34 25.16 -7.37
N PHE A 365 23.61 24.73 -7.34
CA PHE A 365 23.97 23.31 -7.24
C PHE A 365 24.02 22.76 -5.79
N ALA A 366 23.66 23.57 -4.78
CA ALA A 366 23.81 23.21 -3.37
C ALA A 366 22.50 22.81 -2.65
N GLU A 367 21.32 23.27 -3.09
CA GLU A 367 20.04 23.08 -2.36
C GLU A 367 18.99 22.28 -3.14
N MET A 368 19.29 21.03 -3.45
CA MET A 368 18.26 20.01 -3.69
C MET A 368 18.52 18.73 -2.89
N VAL A 369 18.18 18.78 -1.60
CA VAL A 369 17.94 17.58 -0.77
C VAL A 369 16.46 17.52 -0.41
N PRO A 370 15.63 16.83 -1.20
CA PRO A 370 14.29 16.45 -0.77
C PRO A 370 14.41 15.35 0.28
N ASN A 371 14.42 15.75 1.56
CA ASN A 371 13.84 14.90 2.59
C ASN A 371 12.34 14.83 2.30
N GLU A 372 11.85 13.68 1.83
CA GLU A 372 10.76 12.95 2.50
C GLU A 372 10.45 11.61 1.84
N SER A 373 9.67 10.78 2.54
CA SER A 373 9.38 9.39 2.13
C SER A 373 8.11 9.30 1.29
N PRO A 374 8.04 8.44 0.26
CA PRO A 374 6.81 8.23 -0.50
C PRO A 374 5.81 7.37 0.29
N ASP A 375 4.81 8.02 0.87
CA ASP A 375 3.59 7.35 1.34
C ASP A 375 2.70 6.99 0.13
N PHE A 376 2.36 5.71 -0.02
CA PHE A 376 1.70 5.19 -1.23
C PHE A 376 0.17 5.15 -1.09
N GLY A 377 -0.43 6.33 -1.16
CA GLY A 377 -1.88 6.50 -1.30
C GLY A 377 -2.42 5.98 -2.64
N GLY A 378 -3.10 4.83 -2.64
CA GLY A 378 -3.77 4.25 -3.81
C GLY A 378 -5.04 5.01 -4.25
N PRO A 379 -5.47 4.87 -5.52
CA PRO A 379 -6.44 5.79 -6.14
C PRO A 379 -7.91 5.56 -5.75
N SER A 380 -8.65 6.67 -5.67
CA SER A 380 -10.10 6.71 -5.44
C SER A 380 -10.92 6.42 -6.71
N PHE A 381 -11.64 5.30 -6.73
CA PHE A 381 -12.61 4.99 -7.78
C PHE A 381 -14.02 5.50 -7.43
N SER A 382 -14.35 6.70 -7.93
CA SER A 382 -15.69 7.28 -7.83
C SER A 382 -16.64 6.70 -8.89
N ILE A 383 -17.37 5.63 -8.56
CA ILE A 383 -18.50 5.15 -9.37
C ILE A 383 -19.81 5.58 -8.70
N GLY A 384 -20.46 6.61 -9.24
CA GLY A 384 -21.78 7.04 -8.81
C GLY A 384 -22.89 6.18 -9.41
N ILE A 385 -23.76 5.61 -8.56
CA ILE A 385 -25.05 5.02 -8.96
C ILE A 385 -26.14 5.67 -8.09
N PRO A 386 -27.19 6.28 -8.68
CA PRO A 386 -28.25 6.93 -7.91
C PRO A 386 -29.18 5.90 -7.22
N LEU A 387 -29.82 6.35 -6.14
CA LEU A 387 -30.72 5.53 -5.33
C LEU A 387 -32.04 5.19 -6.05
N SER A 388 -32.65 4.08 -5.61
CA SER A 388 -33.91 3.52 -6.11
C SER A 388 -35.13 4.42 -5.83
N PRO A 389 -36.29 4.07 -6.43
CA PRO A 389 -37.44 3.82 -5.56
C PRO A 389 -38.16 2.49 -5.82
N ILE A 390 -38.52 1.86 -4.70
CA ILE A 390 -39.49 0.76 -4.50
C ILE A 390 -40.83 1.44 -4.03
N PRO A 391 -42.05 0.84 -4.10
CA PRO A 391 -42.52 -0.45 -4.64
C PRO A 391 -43.66 -0.34 -5.69
N LYS A 392 -44.15 -1.49 -6.17
CA LYS A 392 -45.57 -1.88 -5.95
C LYS A 392 -45.81 -3.39 -6.17
N GLU A 393 -46.77 -3.92 -5.43
CA GLU A 393 -47.21 -5.32 -5.48
C GLU A 393 -48.15 -5.58 -6.67
N LYS A 394 -48.22 -6.83 -7.14
CA LYS A 394 -49.45 -7.65 -7.03
C LYS A 394 -49.29 -9.07 -7.60
N GLU A 395 -50.04 -9.99 -6.98
CA GLU A 395 -50.77 -11.14 -7.55
C GLU A 395 -50.30 -11.65 -8.93
N LYS A 396 -49.93 -12.93 -9.08
CA LYS A 396 -50.75 -14.09 -8.68
C LYS A 396 -49.96 -15.38 -8.50
#